data_AF-A0A3E2DBT7-F1
#
_entry.id   AF-A0A3E2DBT7-F1
#
_cell.length_a   1.000
_cell.length_b   1.000
_cell.length_c   1.000
_cell.angle_alpha   90.00
_cell.angle_beta   90.00
_cell.angle_gamma   90.00
#
_symmetry.space_group_name_H-M   'P 1'
#
loop_
_entity.id
_entity.type
_entity.pdbx_description
1 polymer ?
#
loop_
_entity_poly.entity_id
_entity_poly.type
_entity_poly.pdbx_seq_one_letter_code
_entity_poly.pdbx_strand_id
1 'polypeptide(L)'
;MSDILNNESANNQSEENAQYSAQSETPITDKARANANPAPTTIASLKWRVADISLGAALAALFGIIYWGFTIVFFSQISPILRTVLPGFGSILHGVWYLSGPLALLLIRKPGAAIYVNVVGAVFENILGQQYSAFMVLASAALQAVFSELPFAIARYKKYNLTLSVISGTLTALEYGIYLMFVVYQGKSANYLTIHMICELISGFVIAGIVPWILFVAVRKTGALSNFASGRDQEVVA
;
A
#
# COMPACT_ATOMS: atom_id res chain seq x y z
N MET A 1 -82.45 -1.36 8.38
CA MET A 1 -82.19 -0.42 7.26
C MET A 1 -80.86 0.34 7.43
N SER A 2 -80.24 0.35 8.62
CA SER A 2 -78.94 0.97 8.90
C SER A 2 -77.72 0.16 8.43
N ASP A 3 -77.82 -1.17 8.32
CA ASP A 3 -76.65 -2.02 8.01
C ASP A 3 -76.31 -2.12 6.52
N ILE A 4 -77.24 -1.74 5.63
CA ILE A 4 -77.00 -1.73 4.18
C ILE A 4 -76.25 -0.45 3.77
N LEU A 5 -76.55 0.69 4.41
CA LEU A 5 -75.90 1.98 4.12
C LEU A 5 -74.45 2.06 4.63
N ASN A 6 -74.11 1.32 5.69
CA ASN A 6 -72.74 1.24 6.21
C ASN A 6 -71.80 0.39 5.35
N ASN A 7 -72.33 -0.53 4.53
CA ASN A 7 -71.52 -1.39 3.67
C ASN A 7 -71.14 -0.69 2.35
N GLU A 8 -72.06 0.09 1.77
CA GLU A 8 -71.76 0.89 0.56
C GLU A 8 -70.76 2.02 0.82
N SER A 9 -70.80 2.65 2.00
CA SER A 9 -69.87 3.72 2.36
C SER A 9 -68.44 3.22 2.61
N ALA A 10 -68.28 2.02 3.16
CA ALA A 10 -66.97 1.37 3.32
C ALA A 10 -66.38 0.92 1.98
N ASN A 11 -67.19 0.34 1.07
CA ASN A 11 -66.73 -0.09 -0.25
C ASN A 11 -66.31 1.10 -1.13
N ASN A 12 -67.08 2.19 -1.11
CA ASN A 12 -66.75 3.41 -1.86
C ASN A 12 -65.44 4.06 -1.37
N GLN A 13 -65.15 4.00 -0.07
CA GLN A 13 -63.88 4.50 0.49
C GLN A 13 -62.68 3.60 0.15
N SER A 14 -62.85 2.27 0.08
CA SER A 14 -61.77 1.38 -0.36
C SER A 14 -61.46 1.50 -1.86
N GLU A 15 -62.46 1.76 -2.70
CA GLU A 15 -62.26 2.02 -4.13
C GLU A 15 -61.63 3.40 -4.37
N GLU A 16 -62.05 4.44 -3.64
CA GLU A 16 -61.46 5.78 -3.72
C GLU A 16 -60.00 5.79 -3.24
N ASN A 17 -59.67 5.04 -2.17
CA ASN A 17 -58.30 4.89 -1.68
C ASN A 17 -57.42 4.03 -2.60
N ALA A 18 -57.97 3.02 -3.28
CA ALA A 18 -57.26 2.24 -4.30
C ALA A 18 -56.96 3.10 -5.54
N GLN A 19 -57.87 4.01 -5.89
CA GLN A 19 -57.71 4.93 -7.02
C GLN A 19 -56.71 6.06 -6.72
N TYR A 20 -56.65 6.54 -5.46
CA TYR A 20 -55.60 7.46 -5.00
C TYR A 20 -54.20 6.82 -4.94
N SER A 21 -54.14 5.52 -4.64
CA SER A 21 -52.87 4.75 -4.59
C SER A 21 -52.30 4.46 -5.99
N ALA A 22 -53.16 4.35 -7.01
CA ALA A 22 -52.76 4.05 -8.38
C ALA A 22 -52.39 5.29 -9.23
N GLN A 23 -52.56 6.52 -8.72
CA GLN A 23 -52.29 7.76 -9.45
C GLN A 23 -51.02 8.52 -9.03
N SER A 24 -50.18 7.94 -8.15
CA SER A 24 -48.93 8.57 -7.69
C SER A 24 -47.65 8.02 -8.34
N GLU A 25 -47.75 7.45 -9.54
CA GLU A 25 -46.59 7.12 -10.37
C GLU A 25 -46.60 7.98 -11.64
N THR A 26 -46.21 9.25 -11.48
CA THR A 26 -45.95 10.10 -12.65
C THR A 26 -44.78 9.51 -13.45
N PRO A 27 -44.86 9.35 -14.78
CA PRO A 27 -43.74 8.87 -15.62
C PRO A 27 -42.52 9.82 -15.64
N ILE A 28 -42.58 10.92 -14.89
CA ILE A 28 -41.53 11.92 -14.72
C ILE A 28 -40.52 11.49 -13.65
N THR A 29 -40.94 10.73 -12.62
CA THR A 29 -40.05 10.28 -11.53
C THR A 29 -39.12 9.14 -11.95
N ASP A 30 -39.50 8.34 -12.96
CA ASP A 30 -38.64 7.26 -13.49
C ASP A 30 -37.51 7.80 -14.38
N LYS A 31 -37.78 8.86 -15.17
CA LYS A 31 -36.73 9.53 -15.96
C LYS A 31 -35.76 10.32 -15.09
N ALA A 32 -36.19 10.79 -13.92
CA ALA A 32 -35.31 11.44 -12.95
C ALA A 32 -34.39 10.44 -12.23
N ARG A 33 -34.83 9.19 -12.01
CA ARG A 33 -33.98 8.09 -11.50
C ARG A 33 -33.04 7.52 -12.56
N ALA A 34 -33.45 7.51 -13.83
CA ALA A 34 -32.58 7.08 -14.94
C ALA A 34 -31.40 8.04 -15.21
N ASN A 35 -31.48 9.28 -14.69
CA ASN A 35 -30.40 10.26 -14.70
C ASN A 35 -29.60 10.29 -13.39
N ALA A 36 -29.71 9.26 -12.54
CA ALA A 36 -28.75 9.06 -11.45
C ALA A 36 -27.36 8.98 -12.07
N ASN A 37 -26.59 10.04 -11.83
CA ASN A 37 -25.23 10.31 -12.30
C ASN A 37 -24.54 9.08 -12.90
N PRO A 38 -24.00 9.14 -14.13
CA PRO A 38 -23.01 8.14 -14.53
C PRO A 38 -21.95 8.13 -13.42
N ALA A 39 -21.76 6.95 -12.80
CA ALA A 39 -20.78 6.76 -11.74
C ALA A 39 -19.52 7.53 -12.15
N PRO A 40 -19.03 8.46 -11.32
CA PRO A 40 -17.96 9.35 -11.74
C PRO A 40 -16.85 8.45 -12.23
N THR A 41 -16.55 8.53 -13.53
CA THR A 41 -15.44 7.78 -14.12
C THR A 41 -14.20 8.40 -13.49
N THR A 42 -13.81 7.89 -12.33
CA THR A 42 -12.72 8.44 -11.53
C THR A 42 -11.45 8.14 -12.28
N ILE A 43 -11.06 9.05 -13.16
CA ILE A 43 -9.67 9.14 -13.58
C ILE A 43 -8.89 9.30 -12.28
N ALA A 44 -8.12 8.27 -11.94
CA ALA A 44 -7.30 8.26 -10.74
C ALA A 44 -6.44 9.53 -10.74
N SER A 45 -6.85 10.53 -9.96
CA SER A 45 -6.13 11.80 -9.93
C SER A 45 -4.78 11.52 -9.26
N LEU A 46 -3.69 11.93 -9.88
CA LEU A 46 -2.35 11.79 -9.29
C LEU A 46 -2.06 12.86 -8.22
N LYS A 47 -3.04 13.71 -7.91
CA LYS A 47 -2.94 14.75 -6.89
C LYS A 47 -3.01 14.13 -5.49
N TRP A 48 -2.09 14.53 -4.63
CA TRP A 48 -2.08 14.12 -3.21
C TRP A 48 -3.29 14.71 -2.49
N ARG A 49 -4.04 13.87 -1.77
CA ARG A 49 -5.08 14.31 -0.83
C ARG A 49 -4.49 14.33 0.57
N VAL A 50 -5.07 15.14 1.47
CA VAL A 50 -4.67 15.16 2.89
C VAL A 50 -4.72 13.75 3.50
N ALA A 51 -5.76 12.97 3.16
CA ALA A 51 -5.86 11.57 3.60
C ALA A 51 -4.68 10.69 3.16
N ASP A 52 -4.15 10.91 1.95
CA ASP A 52 -3.00 10.16 1.42
C ASP A 52 -1.71 10.51 2.19
N ILE A 53 -1.54 11.80 2.54
CA ILE A 53 -0.42 12.29 3.34
C ILE A 53 -0.48 11.71 4.76
N SER A 54 -1.65 11.72 5.39
CA SER A 54 -1.86 11.16 6.73
C SER A 54 -1.62 9.66 6.75
N LEU A 55 -2.09 8.92 5.74
CA LEU A 55 -1.83 7.49 5.60
C LEU A 55 -0.33 7.22 5.45
N GLY A 56 0.37 7.98 4.60
CA GLY A 56 1.80 7.84 4.44
C GLY A 56 2.58 8.19 5.72
N ALA A 57 2.16 9.20 6.47
CA ALA A 57 2.78 9.54 7.75
C ALA A 57 2.60 8.43 8.80
N ALA A 58 1.40 7.86 8.89
CA ALA A 58 1.12 6.74 9.79
C ALA A 58 1.92 5.48 9.42
N LEU A 59 2.02 5.17 8.13
CA LEU A 59 2.87 4.08 7.63
C LEU A 59 4.34 4.34 7.94
N ALA A 60 4.83 5.56 7.71
CA ALA A 60 6.21 5.93 7.98
C ALA A 60 6.55 5.80 9.47
N ALA A 61 5.67 6.23 10.36
CA ALA A 61 5.86 6.07 11.81
C ALA A 61 5.88 4.57 12.20
N LEU A 62 4.94 3.78 11.69
CA LEU A 62 4.89 2.33 11.93
C LEU A 62 6.17 1.64 11.46
N PHE A 63 6.59 1.90 10.22
CA PHE A 63 7.78 1.29 9.65
C PHE A 63 9.06 1.80 10.28
N GLY A 64 9.15 3.08 10.65
CA GLY A 64 10.31 3.61 11.38
C GLY A 64 10.54 2.91 12.73
N ILE A 65 9.46 2.60 13.47
CA ILE A 65 9.53 1.81 14.71
C ILE A 65 9.95 0.36 14.40
N ILE A 66 9.39 -0.24 13.34
CA ILE A 66 9.76 -1.60 12.92
C ILE A 66 11.23 -1.66 12.52
N TYR A 67 11.74 -0.68 11.77
CA TYR A 67 13.15 -0.61 11.33
C TYR A 67 14.08 -0.49 12.52
N TRP A 68 13.79 0.46 13.41
CA TRP A 68 14.54 0.63 14.64
C TRP A 68 14.54 -0.65 15.51
N GLY A 69 13.36 -1.23 15.75
CA GLY A 69 13.22 -2.43 16.56
C GLY A 69 13.91 -3.63 15.92
N PHE A 70 13.85 -3.76 14.59
CA PHE A 70 14.56 -4.77 13.85
C PHE A 70 16.07 -4.60 13.96
N THR A 71 16.59 -3.38 13.79
CA THR A 71 18.01 -3.04 13.92
C THR A 71 18.55 -3.46 15.29
N ILE A 72 17.89 -3.07 16.37
CA ILE A 72 18.39 -3.30 17.74
C ILE A 72 18.15 -4.73 18.22
N VAL A 73 16.93 -5.26 18.05
CA VAL A 73 16.52 -6.52 18.68
C VAL A 73 16.97 -7.72 17.84
N PHE A 74 16.83 -7.63 16.53
CA PHE A 74 17.08 -8.77 15.65
C PHE A 74 18.44 -8.68 14.97
N PHE A 75 18.71 -7.60 14.22
CA PHE A 75 19.91 -7.50 13.42
C PHE A 75 21.18 -7.44 14.26
N SER A 76 21.20 -6.65 15.33
CA SER A 76 22.38 -6.55 16.22
C SER A 76 22.73 -7.88 16.91
N GLN A 77 21.74 -8.74 17.19
CA GLN A 77 21.95 -10.02 17.90
C GLN A 77 22.22 -11.19 16.95
N ILE A 78 21.56 -11.19 15.79
CA ILE A 78 21.61 -12.29 14.82
C ILE A 78 22.77 -12.11 13.84
N SER A 79 23.13 -10.87 13.48
CA SER A 79 24.18 -10.63 12.48
C SER A 79 25.57 -11.18 12.87
N PRO A 80 26.04 -11.15 14.13
CA PRO A 80 27.32 -11.74 14.49
C PRO A 80 27.31 -13.27 14.32
N ILE A 81 26.20 -13.92 14.69
CA ILE A 81 26.03 -15.37 14.57
C ILE A 81 25.97 -15.77 13.10
N LEU A 82 25.20 -15.06 12.27
CA LEU A 82 25.13 -15.33 10.83
C LEU A 82 26.47 -15.18 10.11
N ARG A 83 27.30 -14.21 10.54
CA ARG A 83 28.64 -14.02 9.98
C ARG A 83 29.60 -15.16 10.36
N THR A 84 29.38 -15.85 11.48
CA THR A 84 30.16 -17.04 11.85
C THR A 84 29.79 -18.28 11.04
N VAL A 85 28.53 -18.39 10.59
CA VAL A 85 28.07 -19.53 9.78
C VAL A 85 28.45 -19.34 8.30
N LEU A 86 28.16 -18.17 7.72
CA LEU A 86 28.53 -17.87 6.34
C LEU A 86 28.77 -16.35 6.18
N PRO A 87 30.00 -15.92 5.88
CA PRO A 87 30.30 -14.52 5.61
C PRO A 87 29.48 -14.00 4.42
N GLY A 88 28.50 -13.13 4.69
CA GLY A 88 27.61 -12.52 3.69
C GLY A 88 26.13 -12.89 3.83
N PHE A 89 25.79 -13.91 4.63
CA PHE A 89 24.40 -14.37 4.78
C PHE A 89 23.49 -13.41 5.57
N GLY A 90 24.07 -12.48 6.35
CA GLY A 90 23.32 -11.43 7.07
C GLY A 90 22.43 -10.57 6.16
N SER A 91 22.74 -10.52 4.87
CA SER A 91 22.04 -9.71 3.88
C SER A 91 20.66 -10.23 3.50
N ILE A 92 20.34 -11.46 3.86
CA ILE A 92 18.97 -11.98 3.69
C ILE A 92 17.94 -11.21 4.53
N LEU A 93 18.39 -10.52 5.58
CA LEU A 93 17.55 -9.76 6.50
C LEU A 93 17.34 -8.31 6.03
N HIS A 94 18.09 -7.85 5.03
CA HIS A 94 18.07 -6.45 4.63
C HIS A 94 16.73 -6.00 4.01
N GLY A 95 15.99 -6.93 3.39
CA GLY A 95 14.68 -6.70 2.80
C GLY A 95 13.64 -6.06 3.70
N VAL A 96 13.83 -6.12 5.02
CA VAL A 96 12.93 -5.47 5.98
C VAL A 96 13.01 -3.94 5.87
N TRP A 97 14.20 -3.35 5.67
CA TRP A 97 14.38 -1.89 5.67
C TRP A 97 13.80 -1.18 4.46
N TYR A 98 13.66 -1.85 3.32
CA TYR A 98 13.04 -1.27 2.13
C TYR A 98 11.65 -1.83 1.83
N LEU A 99 11.07 -2.62 2.74
CA LEU A 99 9.73 -3.20 2.62
C LEU A 99 8.63 -2.13 2.49
N SER A 100 8.79 -0.96 3.11
CA SER A 100 7.72 0.04 3.15
C SER A 100 7.56 0.80 1.83
N GLY A 101 8.60 0.88 0.99
CA GLY A 101 8.53 1.53 -0.33
C GLY A 101 7.50 0.89 -1.26
N PRO A 102 7.63 -0.41 -1.60
CA PRO A 102 6.68 -1.12 -2.45
C PRO A 102 5.26 -1.12 -1.84
N LEU A 103 5.15 -1.27 -0.52
CA LEU A 103 3.86 -1.24 0.17
C LEU A 103 3.17 0.14 0.09
N ALA A 104 3.92 1.22 0.28
CA ALA A 104 3.41 2.59 0.18
C ALA A 104 2.86 2.86 -1.22
N LEU A 105 3.54 2.39 -2.27
CA LEU A 105 3.08 2.50 -3.65
C LEU A 105 1.78 1.72 -3.90
N LEU A 106 1.65 0.51 -3.35
CA LEU A 106 0.44 -0.31 -3.46
C LEU A 106 -0.76 0.34 -2.75
N LEU A 107 -0.54 0.97 -1.60
CA LEU A 107 -1.60 1.58 -0.78
C LEU A 107 -2.01 2.97 -1.27
N ILE A 108 -1.04 3.87 -1.45
CA ILE A 108 -1.27 5.29 -1.75
C ILE A 108 -1.51 5.52 -3.25
N ARG A 109 -0.86 4.73 -4.12
CA ARG A 109 -1.00 4.81 -5.59
C ARG A 109 -0.74 6.21 -6.17
N LYS A 110 0.25 6.93 -5.61
CA LYS A 110 0.68 8.27 -6.06
C LYS A 110 2.18 8.27 -6.39
N PRO A 111 2.62 9.15 -7.31
CA PRO A 111 4.04 9.40 -7.51
C PRO A 111 4.65 10.03 -6.25
N GLY A 112 5.84 9.58 -5.89
CA GLY A 112 6.59 9.98 -4.71
C GLY A 112 6.18 9.28 -3.42
N ALA A 113 5.25 8.31 -3.47
CA ALA A 113 4.74 7.67 -2.25
C ALA A 113 5.80 6.81 -1.56
N ALA A 114 6.62 6.08 -2.31
CA ALA A 114 7.73 5.30 -1.72
C ALA A 114 8.75 6.21 -1.07
N ILE A 115 9.14 7.30 -1.76
CA ILE A 115 10.13 8.27 -1.27
C ILE A 115 9.64 8.91 0.02
N TYR A 116 8.39 9.36 0.05
CA TYR A 116 7.82 9.98 1.25
C TYR A 116 7.84 9.03 2.46
N VAL A 117 7.35 7.80 2.30
CA VAL A 117 7.23 6.86 3.43
C VAL A 117 8.60 6.39 3.91
N ASN A 118 9.53 6.07 3.00
CA ASN A 118 10.87 5.63 3.38
C ASN A 118 11.67 6.74 4.06
N VAL A 119 11.67 7.96 3.52
CA VAL A 119 12.44 9.08 4.09
C VAL A 119 11.91 9.46 5.46
N VAL A 120 10.58 9.58 5.61
CA VAL A 120 9.98 9.89 6.90
C VAL A 120 10.20 8.74 7.89
N GLY A 121 10.12 7.48 7.45
CA GLY A 121 10.42 6.31 8.26
C GLY A 121 11.86 6.30 8.77
N ALA A 122 12.82 6.64 7.91
CA ALA A 122 14.23 6.78 8.28
C ALA A 122 14.48 7.95 9.26
N VAL A 123 13.69 9.02 9.18
CA VAL A 123 13.71 10.09 10.20
C VAL A 123 13.25 9.54 11.56
N PHE A 124 12.17 8.77 11.61
CA PHE A 124 11.72 8.12 12.85
C PHE A 124 12.78 7.16 13.40
N GLU A 125 13.39 6.33 12.56
CA GLU A 125 14.48 5.44 12.98
C GLU A 125 15.66 6.21 13.58
N ASN A 126 16.02 7.36 12.98
CA ASN A 126 17.06 8.24 13.50
C ASN A 126 16.70 8.88 14.84
N ILE A 127 15.45 9.31 15.02
CA ILE A 127 14.97 9.90 16.28
C ILE A 127 15.02 8.88 17.42
N LEU A 128 14.66 7.63 17.14
CA LEU A 128 14.71 6.55 18.13
C LEU A 128 16.15 6.11 18.48
N GLY A 129 17.12 6.55 17.70
CA GLY A 129 18.55 6.31 17.92
C GLY A 129 19.02 5.02 17.26
N GLN A 130 20.03 5.14 16.41
CA GLN A 130 20.63 4.03 15.70
C GLN A 130 22.17 4.10 15.68
N GLN A 131 22.80 2.98 15.36
CA GLN A 131 24.25 2.81 15.42
C GLN A 131 24.97 3.42 14.19
N TYR A 132 24.23 3.73 13.12
CA TYR A 132 24.76 4.24 11.87
C TYR A 132 24.62 5.76 11.77
N SER A 133 25.41 6.38 10.90
CA SER A 133 25.32 7.83 10.66
C SER A 133 23.95 8.20 10.11
N ALA A 134 23.27 9.14 10.77
CA ALA A 134 21.92 9.55 10.42
C ALA A 134 21.80 10.02 8.96
N PHE A 135 22.83 10.73 8.47
CA PHE A 135 22.90 11.16 7.09
C PHE A 135 22.98 9.98 6.11
N MET A 136 23.77 8.95 6.41
CA MET A 136 23.88 7.78 5.54
C MET A 136 22.58 7.00 5.45
N VAL A 137 21.86 6.84 6.56
CA VAL A 137 20.58 6.11 6.54
C VAL A 137 19.51 6.88 5.80
N LEU A 138 19.47 8.21 5.95
CA LEU A 138 18.53 9.02 5.20
C LEU A 138 18.84 9.01 3.69
N ALA A 139 20.12 9.13 3.33
CA ALA A 139 20.55 9.10 1.94
C ALA A 139 20.30 7.73 1.29
N SER A 140 20.59 6.63 1.99
CA SER A 140 20.33 5.29 1.49
C SER A 140 18.83 5.00 1.39
N ALA A 141 18.02 5.41 2.37
CA ALA A 141 16.56 5.24 2.32
C ALA A 141 15.93 6.01 1.16
N ALA A 142 16.41 7.23 0.89
CA ALA A 142 15.97 8.02 -0.26
C ALA A 142 16.32 7.32 -1.59
N LEU A 143 17.55 6.82 -1.71
CA LEU A 143 18.00 6.12 -2.92
C LEU A 143 17.19 4.83 -3.15
N GLN A 144 17.06 4.00 -2.12
CA GLN A 144 16.22 2.79 -2.15
C GLN A 144 14.78 3.10 -2.59
N ALA A 145 14.21 4.18 -2.08
CA ALA A 145 12.85 4.57 -2.43
C ALA A 145 12.69 4.96 -3.90
N VAL A 146 13.69 5.62 -4.49
CA VAL A 146 13.69 5.96 -5.92
C VAL A 146 13.69 4.69 -6.77
N PHE A 147 14.49 3.69 -6.39
CA PHE A 147 14.55 2.42 -7.12
C PHE A 147 13.30 1.57 -6.91
N SER A 148 12.68 1.64 -5.74
CA SER A 148 11.36 1.06 -5.51
C SER A 148 10.28 1.71 -6.37
N GLU A 149 10.39 3.01 -6.64
CA GLU A 149 9.39 3.73 -7.42
C GLU A 149 9.54 3.50 -8.94
N LEU A 150 10.74 3.20 -9.42
CA LEU A 150 11.06 3.06 -10.84
C LEU A 150 10.11 2.13 -11.62
N PRO A 151 9.79 0.91 -11.15
CA PRO A 151 8.93 -0.01 -11.91
C PRO A 151 7.48 0.50 -12.01
N PHE A 152 7.00 1.18 -10.97
CA PHE A 152 5.67 1.79 -10.97
C PHE A 152 5.63 3.08 -11.81
N ALA A 153 6.73 3.84 -11.82
CA ALA A 153 6.90 5.00 -12.69
C ALA A 153 6.93 4.61 -14.17
N ILE A 154 7.64 3.53 -14.54
CA ILE A 154 7.64 2.97 -15.90
C ILE A 154 6.24 2.48 -16.29
N ALA A 155 5.52 1.86 -15.37
CA ALA A 155 4.12 1.47 -15.55
C ALA A 155 3.15 2.68 -15.55
N ARG A 156 3.66 3.92 -15.49
CA ARG A 156 2.92 5.18 -15.42
C ARG A 156 1.83 5.20 -14.35
N TYR A 157 2.05 4.49 -13.23
CA TYR A 157 1.09 4.38 -12.13
C TYR A 157 -0.29 3.82 -12.55
N LYS A 158 -0.37 3.11 -13.68
CA LYS A 158 -1.63 2.57 -14.22
C LYS A 158 -1.96 1.17 -13.73
N LYS A 159 -0.96 0.41 -13.26
CA LYS A 159 -1.11 -0.98 -12.83
C LYS A 159 -0.44 -1.18 -11.48
N TYR A 160 -1.08 -1.96 -10.61
CA TYR A 160 -0.58 -2.30 -9.27
C TYR A 160 -0.75 -3.80 -9.06
N ASN A 161 0.22 -4.57 -9.56
CA ASN A 161 0.18 -6.03 -9.59
C ASN A 161 1.32 -6.61 -8.74
N LEU A 162 1.19 -7.88 -8.34
CA LEU A 162 2.25 -8.62 -7.65
C LEU A 162 3.58 -8.53 -8.40
N THR A 163 3.58 -8.68 -9.72
CA THR A 163 4.78 -8.60 -10.55
C THR A 163 5.51 -7.26 -10.39
N LEU A 164 4.79 -6.14 -10.33
CA LEU A 164 5.41 -4.82 -10.13
C LEU A 164 5.95 -4.65 -8.72
N SER A 165 5.24 -5.17 -7.71
CA SER A 165 5.73 -5.21 -6.32
C SER A 165 7.05 -5.99 -6.23
N VAL A 166 7.11 -7.17 -6.85
CA VAL A 166 8.31 -8.01 -6.86
C VAL A 166 9.46 -7.36 -7.62
N ILE A 167 9.21 -6.79 -8.81
CA ILE A 167 10.25 -6.07 -9.56
C ILE A 167 10.76 -4.88 -8.76
N SER A 168 9.88 -4.13 -8.09
CA SER A 168 10.23 -3.03 -7.20
C SER A 168 11.13 -3.47 -6.05
N GLY A 169 10.75 -4.53 -5.32
CA GLY A 169 11.55 -5.06 -4.23
C GLY A 169 12.93 -5.58 -4.67
N THR A 170 12.97 -6.31 -5.78
CA THR A 170 14.23 -6.84 -6.33
C THR A 170 15.14 -5.73 -6.87
N LEU A 171 14.59 -4.70 -7.51
CA LEU A 171 15.36 -3.57 -8.02
C LEU A 171 15.95 -2.73 -6.89
N THR A 172 15.19 -2.55 -5.81
CA THR A 172 15.67 -1.88 -4.60
C THR A 172 16.80 -2.67 -3.93
N ALA A 173 16.64 -3.99 -3.84
CA ALA A 173 17.70 -4.86 -3.32
C ALA A 173 18.98 -4.84 -4.18
N LEU A 174 18.83 -4.77 -5.51
CA LEU A 174 19.97 -4.65 -6.41
C LEU A 174 20.73 -3.35 -6.16
N GLU A 175 20.02 -2.22 -6.04
CA GLU A 175 20.64 -0.93 -5.72
C GLU A 175 21.32 -0.95 -4.35
N TYR A 176 20.61 -1.41 -3.31
CA TYR A 176 21.16 -1.42 -1.96
C TYR A 176 22.35 -2.36 -1.82
N GLY A 177 22.32 -3.54 -2.46
CA GLY A 177 23.46 -4.45 -2.51
C GLY A 177 24.69 -3.82 -3.17
N ILE A 178 24.50 -3.15 -4.31
CA ILE A 178 25.58 -2.41 -4.98
C ILE A 178 26.10 -1.27 -4.09
N TYR A 179 25.21 -0.51 -3.45
CA TYR A 179 25.58 0.56 -2.52
C TYR A 179 26.45 0.02 -1.37
N LEU A 180 26.08 -1.11 -0.77
CA LEU A 180 26.87 -1.75 0.30
C LEU A 180 28.23 -2.23 -0.19
N MET A 181 28.31 -2.78 -1.40
CA MET A 181 29.58 -3.17 -2.01
C MET A 181 30.54 -2.00 -2.11
N PHE A 182 30.07 -0.83 -2.56
CA PHE A 182 30.90 0.36 -2.77
C PHE A 182 31.23 1.14 -1.49
N VAL A 183 30.31 1.18 -0.53
CA VAL A 183 30.45 2.05 0.65
C VAL A 183 30.97 1.29 1.88
N VAL A 184 30.52 0.05 2.07
CA VAL A 184 30.73 -0.69 3.32
C VAL A 184 31.68 -1.88 3.16
N TYR A 185 31.63 -2.58 2.02
CA TYR A 185 32.40 -3.81 1.80
C TYR A 185 33.67 -3.65 0.96
N GLN A 186 34.22 -2.44 0.92
CA GLN A 186 35.51 -2.18 0.28
C GLN A 186 36.61 -3.07 0.89
N GLY A 187 37.29 -3.85 0.05
CA GLY A 187 38.36 -4.77 0.47
C GLY A 187 37.90 -6.14 0.98
N LYS A 188 36.62 -6.50 0.88
CA LYS A 188 36.15 -7.88 1.13
C LYS A 188 36.42 -8.80 -0.05
N SER A 189 36.54 -10.11 0.22
CA SER A 189 36.80 -11.10 -0.82
C SER A 189 35.65 -11.19 -1.83
N ALA A 190 35.96 -11.54 -3.08
CA ALA A 190 34.95 -11.71 -4.14
C ALA A 190 33.84 -12.70 -3.74
N ASN A 191 34.18 -13.76 -3.01
CA ASN A 191 33.21 -14.73 -2.52
C ASN A 191 32.18 -14.12 -1.54
N TYR A 192 32.62 -13.23 -0.64
CA TYR A 192 31.72 -12.53 0.27
C TYR A 192 30.73 -11.65 -0.50
N LEU A 193 31.25 -10.91 -1.49
CA LEU A 193 30.45 -10.02 -2.35
C LEU A 193 29.39 -10.80 -3.14
N THR A 194 29.74 -11.95 -3.71
CA THR A 194 28.81 -12.78 -4.47
C THR A 194 27.69 -13.34 -3.58
N ILE A 195 28.04 -13.89 -2.41
CA ILE A 195 27.05 -14.43 -1.46
C ILE A 195 26.13 -13.30 -0.96
N HIS A 196 26.70 -12.15 -0.63
CA HIS A 196 25.96 -10.95 -0.25
C HIS A 196 24.91 -10.60 -1.31
N MET A 197 25.32 -10.46 -2.57
CA MET A 197 24.40 -10.08 -3.65
C MET A 197 23.28 -11.12 -3.88
N ILE A 198 23.58 -12.41 -3.80
CA ILE A 198 22.57 -13.46 -3.95
C ILE A 198 21.55 -13.38 -2.81
N CYS A 199 22.02 -13.27 -1.57
CA CYS A 199 21.15 -13.15 -0.40
C CYS A 199 20.29 -11.88 -0.45
N GLU A 200 20.87 -10.76 -0.89
CA GLU A 200 20.19 -9.47 -1.04
C GLU A 200 19.05 -9.56 -2.06
N LEU A 201 19.33 -10.15 -3.24
CA LEU A 201 18.31 -10.33 -4.29
C LEU A 201 17.17 -11.25 -3.84
N ILE A 202 17.49 -12.35 -3.14
CA ILE A 202 16.47 -13.25 -2.57
C ILE A 202 15.63 -12.50 -1.54
N SER A 203 16.26 -11.71 -0.67
CA SER A 203 15.58 -10.88 0.32
C SER A 203 14.66 -9.86 -0.33
N GLY A 204 15.14 -9.15 -1.36
CA GLY A 204 14.33 -8.18 -2.12
C GLY A 204 13.14 -8.82 -2.82
N PHE A 205 13.34 -9.97 -3.43
CA PHE A 205 12.27 -10.70 -4.09
C PHE A 205 11.19 -11.14 -3.09
N VAL A 206 11.59 -11.78 -1.99
CA VAL A 206 10.65 -12.37 -1.02
C VAL A 206 10.10 -11.32 -0.07
N ILE A 207 10.99 -10.65 0.68
CA ILE A 207 10.62 -9.75 1.78
C ILE A 207 10.14 -8.42 1.23
N ALA A 208 10.86 -7.76 0.32
CA ALA A 208 10.41 -6.47 -0.21
C ALA A 208 9.42 -6.60 -1.37
N GLY A 209 9.34 -7.75 -2.03
CA GLY A 209 8.46 -7.98 -3.17
C GLY A 209 7.12 -8.61 -2.78
N ILE A 210 7.18 -9.84 -2.25
CA ILE A 210 6.00 -10.66 -1.98
C ILE A 210 5.29 -10.24 -0.69
N VAL A 211 6.04 -9.95 0.39
CA VAL A 211 5.40 -9.61 1.69
C VAL A 211 4.55 -8.34 1.61
N PRO A 212 5.00 -7.22 1.00
CA PRO A 212 4.15 -6.06 0.74
C PRO A 212 2.86 -6.37 0.00
N TRP A 213 2.91 -7.28 -0.97
CA TRP A 213 1.70 -7.70 -1.68
C TRP A 213 0.74 -8.46 -0.77
N ILE A 214 1.23 -9.40 0.03
CA ILE A 214 0.41 -10.16 1.00
C ILE A 214 -0.20 -9.20 2.01
N LEU A 215 0.60 -8.28 2.55
CA LEU A 215 0.13 -7.28 3.50
C LEU A 215 -0.93 -6.37 2.87
N PHE A 216 -0.73 -5.95 1.62
CA PHE A 216 -1.73 -5.22 0.84
C PHE A 216 -3.02 -6.03 0.65
N VAL A 217 -2.96 -7.32 0.31
CA VAL A 217 -4.13 -8.21 0.23
C VAL A 217 -4.84 -8.31 1.60
N ALA A 218 -4.09 -8.48 2.68
CA ALA A 218 -4.64 -8.60 4.02
C ALA A 218 -5.37 -7.32 4.45
N VAL A 219 -4.74 -6.15 4.29
CA VAL A 219 -5.35 -4.86 4.60
C VAL A 219 -6.57 -4.63 3.72
N ARG A 220 -6.54 -5.03 2.44
CA ARG A 220 -7.74 -4.98 1.56
C ARG A 220 -8.92 -5.77 2.11
N LYS A 221 -8.68 -6.96 2.67
CA LYS A 221 -9.76 -7.80 3.24
C LYS A 221 -10.41 -7.20 4.49
N THR A 222 -9.72 -6.30 5.19
CA THR A 222 -10.28 -5.65 6.40
C THR A 222 -11.29 -4.54 6.13
N GLY A 223 -11.46 -4.12 4.86
CA GLY A 223 -12.37 -3.03 4.50
C GLY A 223 -11.85 -1.62 4.87
N ALA A 224 -10.73 -1.50 5.58
CA ALA A 224 -10.12 -0.23 5.98
C ALA A 224 -9.71 0.66 4.77
N LEU A 225 -9.57 0.06 3.57
CA LEU A 225 -9.18 0.75 2.35
C LEU A 225 -10.35 1.33 1.53
N SER A 226 -11.61 1.17 1.97
CA SER A 226 -12.80 1.62 1.23
C SER A 226 -12.78 3.12 0.88
N ASN A 227 -12.12 3.94 1.69
CA ASN A 227 -11.98 5.38 1.48
C ASN A 227 -10.79 5.78 0.58
N PHE A 228 -9.89 4.85 0.22
CA PHE A 228 -8.65 5.12 -0.51
C PHE A 228 -8.71 4.67 -1.97
N ALA A 229 -7.81 5.19 -2.80
CA ALA A 229 -7.71 4.84 -4.23
C ALA A 229 -7.48 3.33 -4.46
N SER A 230 -6.99 2.62 -3.46
CA SER A 230 -6.73 1.18 -3.47
C SER A 230 -7.95 0.31 -3.11
N GLY A 231 -9.00 0.87 -2.49
CA GLY A 231 -10.26 0.16 -2.21
C GLY A 231 -11.39 0.46 -3.19
N ARG A 232 -11.26 1.49 -4.04
CA ARG A 232 -12.27 1.92 -5.02
C ARG A 232 -12.33 1.11 -6.31
N ASP A 233 -11.41 0.17 -6.54
CA ASP A 233 -11.46 -0.75 -7.70
C ASP A 233 -12.59 -1.80 -7.59
N GLN A 234 -13.42 -1.74 -6.55
CA GLN A 234 -14.49 -2.71 -6.28
C GLN A 234 -15.68 -2.66 -7.26
N GLU A 235 -15.79 -1.67 -8.15
CA GLU A 235 -16.97 -1.60 -9.03
C GLU A 235 -16.80 -2.35 -10.38
N VAL A 236 -15.62 -2.89 -10.70
CA VAL A 236 -15.35 -3.44 -12.05
C VAL A 236 -14.85 -4.90 -12.07
N VAL A 237 -14.57 -5.52 -10.92
CA VAL A 237 -14.10 -6.92 -10.87
C VAL A 237 -14.75 -7.68 -9.71
N ALA A 238 -16.08 -7.82 -9.78
CA ALA A 238 -16.86 -8.83 -9.07
C ALA A 238 -17.65 -9.65 -10.11
#